data_AF-A0A4P8RNI7-F1
#
_entry.id   AF-A0A4P8RNI7-F1
#
_cell.length_a   1.000
_cell.length_b   1.000
_cell.length_c   1.000
_cell.angle_alpha   90.00
_cell.angle_beta   90.00
_cell.angle_gamma   90.00
#
_symmetry.space_group_name_H-M   'P 1'
#
loop_
_entity.id
_entity.type
_entity.pdbx_description
1 polymer ?
#
loop_
_entity_poly.entity_id
_entity_poly.type
_entity_poly.pdbx_seq_one_letter_code
_entity_poly.pdbx_strand_id
1 'polypeptide(L)'
;MIAVNIGRKLLELYNQENEEHLSPKDFFEKVYFELFYNHSKYMQWVTNSPFVQMKKGQKPDALTEVERQEKLLNLHEKIGAGLKDASIAIGFPASEEKEFATTSGQVSALAMFSTVDDVYCSWIGSGLGIGVAGGLSIFFKHPKILMTVFKGWQYYREYLNDATYTGLRGNQINTWNGQWLSHVFSRDYRAYDPLQNFNPFGSIAGGGLELTTASWTSVLFGISRTLPNTDLTGYVYSLGQTNKTLGFVPFRLPQIQRPIQLYKKLFNDQYHQDAKRIEPLYGTAFSFQRACQMGAIGVQALEPKGLRGLIPTGKDAVSLPNFSKADQEKFISFRTYQTWLLAMLNNDELWDTAGEAAQAFLQYEAGAGKARKDRSNKVKSVLDTARKPQFMRELAEIVEEADNKDVLVELGKTVNRMPADNVSYFITLIRFRYAEFSSKPVQEPVK
;
A
#
# COMPACT_ATOMS: atom_id res chain seq x y z
N MET A 1 -4.62 12.12 21.61
CA MET A 1 -3.39 11.91 20.80
C MET A 1 -3.37 10.50 20.20
N ILE A 2 -2.97 10.33 18.94
CA ILE A 2 -3.06 9.02 18.24
C ILE A 2 -2.00 8.03 18.71
N ALA A 3 -0.73 8.43 18.80
CA ALA A 3 0.34 7.55 19.28
C ALA A 3 0.02 6.98 20.67
N VAL A 4 -0.52 7.81 21.57
CA VAL A 4 -1.02 7.39 22.90
C VAL A 4 -2.03 6.26 22.80
N ASN A 5 -3.06 6.40 21.95
CA ASN A 5 -4.08 5.37 21.78
C ASN A 5 -3.53 4.07 21.20
N ILE A 6 -2.51 4.16 20.34
CA ILE A 6 -1.83 3.02 19.73
C ILE A 6 -0.98 2.30 20.79
N GLY A 7 -0.15 3.03 21.54
CA GLY A 7 0.69 2.46 22.59
C GLY A 7 -0.12 1.86 23.74
N ARG A 8 -1.18 2.54 24.18
CA ARG A 8 -2.13 2.01 25.17
C ARG A 8 -2.75 0.70 24.69
N LYS A 9 -3.17 0.65 23.41
CA LYS A 9 -3.75 -0.58 22.87
C LYS A 9 -2.75 -1.73 22.79
N LEU A 10 -1.48 -1.45 22.45
CA LEU A 10 -0.45 -2.48 22.49
C LEU A 10 -0.25 -3.01 23.92
N LEU A 11 -0.13 -2.12 24.91
CA LEU A 11 0.06 -2.51 26.30
C LEU A 11 -1.08 -3.40 26.82
N GLU A 12 -2.33 -3.03 26.53
CA GLU A 12 -3.49 -3.86 26.85
C GLU A 12 -3.36 -5.28 26.27
N LEU A 13 -2.95 -5.39 25.00
CA LEU A 13 -2.80 -6.68 24.32
C LEU A 13 -1.63 -7.48 24.87
N TYR A 14 -0.51 -6.82 25.19
CA TYR A 14 0.66 -7.45 25.79
C TYR A 14 0.34 -8.04 27.17
N ASN A 15 -0.28 -7.23 28.04
CA ASN A 15 -0.71 -7.67 29.37
C ASN A 15 -1.67 -8.84 29.26
N GLN A 16 -2.60 -8.82 28.30
CA GLN A 16 -3.53 -9.93 28.07
C GLN A 16 -2.82 -11.20 27.55
N GLU A 17 -1.88 -11.08 26.61
CA GLU A 17 -1.18 -12.25 26.03
C GLU A 17 -0.19 -12.90 27.00
N ASN A 18 0.39 -12.14 27.94
CA ASN A 18 1.39 -12.63 28.89
C ASN A 18 0.83 -12.82 30.33
N GLU A 19 -0.47 -12.57 30.54
CA GLU A 19 -1.10 -12.60 31.87
C GLU A 19 -0.41 -11.65 32.88
N GLU A 20 0.00 -10.48 32.41
CA GLU A 20 0.67 -9.44 33.21
C GLU A 20 -0.24 -8.22 33.45
N HIS A 21 0.20 -7.35 34.36
CA HIS A 21 -0.48 -6.09 34.69
C HIS A 21 0.50 -4.92 34.74
N LEU A 22 1.39 -4.82 33.74
CA LEU A 22 2.37 -3.74 33.69
C LEU A 22 1.67 -2.39 33.50
N SER A 23 2.10 -1.39 34.25
CA SER A 23 1.75 0.01 33.97
C SER A 23 2.46 0.50 32.70
N PRO A 24 2.02 1.62 32.09
CA PRO A 24 2.72 2.22 30.96
C PRO A 24 4.20 2.52 31.25
N LYS A 25 4.51 2.95 32.48
CA LYS A 25 5.89 3.19 32.91
C LYS A 25 6.68 1.88 33.01
N ASP A 26 6.11 0.85 33.65
CA ASP A 26 6.80 -0.45 33.81
C ASP A 26 7.09 -1.09 32.46
N PHE A 27 6.13 -1.08 31.53
CA PHE A 27 6.35 -1.59 30.19
C PHE A 27 7.38 -0.76 29.43
N PHE A 28 7.34 0.57 29.59
CA PHE A 28 8.34 1.44 28.98
C PHE A 28 9.75 1.08 29.45
N GLU A 29 9.98 0.91 30.75
CA GLU A 29 11.29 0.58 31.30
C GLU A 29 11.72 -0.85 30.93
N LYS A 30 10.88 -1.85 31.19
CA LYS A 30 11.26 -3.27 31.08
C LYS A 30 11.33 -3.80 29.65
N VAL A 31 10.60 -3.18 28.73
CA VAL A 31 10.47 -3.67 27.35
C VAL A 31 10.93 -2.63 26.34
N TYR A 32 10.30 -1.45 26.35
CA TYR A 32 10.54 -0.46 25.29
C TYR A 32 11.95 0.14 25.37
N PHE A 33 12.38 0.60 26.53
CA PHE A 33 13.69 1.20 26.75
C PHE A 33 14.80 0.19 26.47
N GLU A 34 14.68 -1.02 27.01
CA GLU A 34 15.63 -2.11 26.77
C GLU A 34 15.81 -2.36 25.27
N LEU A 35 14.70 -2.47 24.51
CA LEU A 35 14.79 -2.71 23.07
C LEU A 35 15.23 -1.48 22.27
N PHE A 36 14.85 -0.26 22.63
CA PHE A 36 15.01 0.91 21.75
C PHE A 36 16.25 1.72 22.06
N TYR A 37 16.59 1.89 23.33
CA TYR A 37 17.54 2.90 23.81
C TYR A 37 18.66 2.35 24.68
N ASN A 38 18.53 1.16 25.28
CA ASN A 38 19.61 0.57 26.09
C ASN A 38 20.73 -0.08 25.25
N HIS A 39 20.97 0.41 24.03
CA HIS A 39 21.97 -0.12 23.10
C HIS A 39 22.70 1.02 22.37
N SER A 40 23.89 0.72 21.82
CA SER A 40 24.71 1.69 21.07
C SER A 40 24.03 2.15 19.78
N LYS A 41 23.19 1.31 19.17
CA LYS A 41 22.35 1.66 18.02
C LYS A 41 20.89 1.76 18.46
N TYR A 42 20.34 2.97 18.46
CA TYR A 42 18.93 3.16 18.76
C TYR A 42 18.03 2.65 17.64
N MET A 43 16.82 2.18 17.96
CA MET A 43 15.80 1.82 16.97
C MET A 43 15.06 3.04 16.43
N GLN A 44 14.92 4.08 17.25
CA GLN A 44 14.17 5.29 16.94
C GLN A 44 14.91 6.54 17.41
N TRP A 45 14.94 7.55 16.55
CA TRP A 45 15.45 8.87 16.89
C TRP A 45 14.29 9.83 17.19
N VAL A 46 14.25 10.37 18.40
CA VAL A 46 13.25 11.36 18.81
C VAL A 46 13.95 12.67 19.07
N THR A 47 13.80 13.63 18.16
CA THR A 47 14.49 14.91 18.20
C THR A 47 14.23 15.65 19.51
N ASN A 48 15.28 16.27 20.07
CA ASN A 48 15.26 17.01 21.34
C ASN A 48 14.91 16.19 22.59
N SER A 49 14.67 14.89 22.47
CA SER A 49 14.44 14.06 23.65
C SER A 49 15.71 13.89 24.50
N PRO A 50 15.55 13.55 25.80
CA PRO A 50 16.68 13.24 26.67
C PRO A 50 17.68 12.25 26.07
N PHE A 51 17.22 11.25 25.33
CA PHE A 51 18.07 10.20 24.74
C PHE A 51 19.00 10.69 23.64
N VAL A 52 18.66 11.78 22.95
CA VAL A 52 19.47 12.32 21.83
C VAL A 52 20.15 13.65 22.17
N GLN A 53 19.77 14.28 23.29
CA GLN A 53 20.45 15.45 23.82
C GLN A 53 21.75 15.02 24.51
N MET A 54 22.87 15.16 23.82
CA MET A 54 24.19 14.74 24.28
C MET A 54 24.98 15.87 24.95
N LYS A 55 25.77 15.55 25.98
CA LYS A 55 26.79 16.47 26.49
C LYS A 55 27.93 16.57 25.47
N LYS A 56 28.74 17.63 25.55
CA LYS A 56 29.88 17.81 24.63
C LYS A 56 30.79 16.58 24.63
N GLY A 57 30.98 15.96 23.46
CA GLY A 57 31.81 14.76 23.29
C GLY A 57 31.05 13.42 23.38
N GLN A 58 29.82 13.40 23.88
CA GLN A 58 28.99 12.18 23.88
C GLN A 58 28.39 11.92 22.50
N LYS A 59 28.37 10.64 22.09
CA LYS A 59 27.62 10.15 20.94
C LYS A 59 26.85 8.88 21.34
N PRO A 60 25.67 8.61 20.73
CA PRO A 60 24.84 7.46 21.12
C PRO A 60 25.59 6.13 21.11
N ASP A 61 26.46 5.93 20.12
CA ASP A 61 27.26 4.72 19.91
C ASP A 61 28.36 4.54 20.96
N ALA A 62 28.76 5.62 21.64
CA ALA A 62 29.80 5.62 22.65
C ALA A 62 29.27 5.67 24.09
N LEU A 63 27.95 5.78 24.29
CA LEU A 63 27.37 5.81 25.64
C LEU A 63 27.54 4.46 26.34
N THR A 64 28.01 4.52 27.58
CA THR A 64 28.00 3.40 28.53
C THR A 64 26.58 3.10 28.98
N GLU A 65 26.37 1.89 29.52
CA GLU A 65 25.07 1.50 30.10
C GLU A 65 24.63 2.47 31.21
N VAL A 66 25.55 2.88 32.09
CA VAL A 66 25.27 3.87 33.16
C VAL A 66 24.77 5.19 32.57
N GLU A 67 25.43 5.71 31.52
CA GLU A 67 24.99 6.94 30.88
C GLU A 67 23.63 6.78 30.18
N ARG A 68 23.30 5.60 29.63
CA ARG A 68 21.96 5.34 29.08
C ARG A 68 20.90 5.35 30.18
N GLN A 69 21.20 4.79 31.35
CA GLN A 69 20.31 4.84 32.52
C GLN A 69 20.14 6.28 33.05
N GLU A 70 21.20 7.11 33.05
CA GLU A 70 21.07 8.54 33.38
C GLU A 70 20.11 9.26 32.42
N LYS A 71 20.13 8.92 31.13
CA LYS A 71 19.21 9.50 30.12
C LYS A 71 17.77 9.09 30.37
N LEU A 72 17.55 7.84 30.79
CA LEU A 72 16.24 7.32 31.20
C LEU A 72 15.71 8.08 32.43
N LEU A 73 16.53 8.26 33.47
CA LEU A 73 16.17 9.03 34.66
C LEU A 73 15.80 10.48 34.30
N ASN A 74 16.58 11.13 33.42
CA ASN A 74 16.27 12.49 32.96
C ASN A 74 14.90 12.57 32.27
N LEU A 75 14.52 11.56 31.48
CA LEU A 75 13.18 11.49 30.90
C LEU A 75 12.10 11.40 31.99
N HIS A 76 12.27 10.51 32.97
CA HIS A 76 11.31 10.36 34.06
C HIS A 76 11.15 11.65 34.89
N GLU A 77 12.25 12.34 35.20
CA GLU A 77 12.22 13.63 35.89
C GLU A 77 11.43 14.68 35.11
N LYS A 78 11.68 14.80 33.80
CA LYS A 78 10.94 15.74 32.94
C LYS A 78 9.45 15.42 32.84
N ILE A 79 9.10 14.13 32.74
CA ILE A 79 7.71 13.67 32.75
C ILE A 79 7.06 13.99 34.11
N GLY A 80 7.75 13.71 35.22
CA GLY A 80 7.28 13.99 36.58
C GLY A 80 7.10 15.47 36.89
N ALA A 81 7.94 16.33 36.30
CA ALA A 81 7.82 17.79 36.34
C ALA A 81 6.64 18.33 35.50
N GLY A 82 5.95 17.46 34.75
CA GLY A 82 4.78 17.82 33.95
C GLY A 82 5.08 18.36 32.55
N LEU A 83 6.32 18.22 32.04
CA LEU A 83 6.66 18.59 30.66
C LEU A 83 6.03 17.61 29.67
N LYS A 84 5.38 18.14 28.63
CA LYS A 84 4.59 17.36 27.65
C LYS A 84 4.70 17.86 26.22
N ASP A 85 5.78 18.56 25.89
CA ASP A 85 6.04 18.97 24.51
C ASP A 85 6.51 17.78 23.65
N ALA A 86 6.57 17.95 22.34
CA ALA A 86 6.94 16.92 21.36
C ALA A 86 8.27 16.19 21.63
N SER A 87 9.19 16.77 22.42
CA SER A 87 10.45 16.11 22.83
C SER A 87 10.29 15.11 23.98
N ILE A 88 9.21 15.23 24.75
CA ILE A 88 8.88 14.41 25.91
C ILE A 88 7.64 13.54 25.66
N ALA A 89 6.68 14.00 24.86
CA ALA A 89 5.46 13.29 24.51
C ALA A 89 5.29 13.23 22.99
N ILE A 90 5.47 12.04 22.40
CA ILE A 90 5.61 11.93 20.95
C ILE A 90 4.29 12.15 20.23
N GLY A 91 4.32 13.06 19.27
CA GLY A 91 3.15 13.51 18.50
C GLY A 91 2.37 14.66 19.13
N PHE A 92 2.76 15.13 20.32
CA PHE A 92 2.22 16.33 20.98
C PHE A 92 2.68 17.62 20.29
N PRO A 93 2.08 18.79 20.62
CA PRO A 93 2.57 20.08 20.17
C PRO A 93 4.02 20.33 20.61
N ALA A 94 4.77 21.12 19.84
CA ALA A 94 6.09 21.58 20.26
C ALA A 94 5.98 22.57 21.44
N SER A 95 7.10 22.82 22.12
CA SER A 95 7.17 23.71 23.29
C SER A 95 6.95 25.19 22.96
N GLU A 96 7.10 25.59 21.70
CA GLU A 96 6.88 26.96 21.26
C GLU A 96 5.38 27.22 20.98
N GLU A 97 4.75 28.02 21.83
CA GLU A 97 3.31 28.36 21.75
C GLU A 97 2.99 29.46 20.72
N LYS A 98 3.99 30.25 20.28
CA LYS A 98 3.74 31.53 19.59
C LYS A 98 3.53 31.42 18.08
N GLU A 99 3.99 30.36 17.46
CA GLU A 99 3.72 30.03 16.06
C GLU A 99 3.72 28.50 16.02
N PHE A 100 2.72 27.86 15.41
CA PHE A 100 2.64 26.40 15.36
C PHE A 100 3.94 25.82 14.78
N ALA A 101 4.89 25.45 15.63
CA ALA A 101 6.23 25.08 15.17
C ALA A 101 6.13 23.90 14.21
N THR A 102 7.03 23.82 13.23
CA THR A 102 6.98 22.82 12.14
C THR A 102 7.06 21.37 12.62
N THR A 103 7.48 21.15 13.87
CA THR A 103 7.55 19.86 14.58
C THR A 103 6.34 19.59 15.48
N SER A 104 5.34 20.48 15.51
CA SER A 104 4.10 20.27 16.26
C SER A 104 3.26 19.17 15.61
N GLY A 105 2.62 18.34 16.43
CA GLY A 105 1.67 17.33 16.00
C GLY A 105 0.29 17.54 16.64
N GLN A 106 -0.77 17.24 15.89
CA GLN A 106 -2.15 17.10 16.41
C GLN A 106 -2.64 18.27 17.26
N VAL A 107 -2.27 19.50 16.89
CA VAL A 107 -2.70 20.72 17.57
C VAL A 107 -4.21 20.92 17.36
N SER A 108 -4.94 21.14 18.45
CA SER A 108 -6.39 21.34 18.44
C SER A 108 -6.78 22.49 19.35
N ALA A 109 -7.84 23.20 18.98
CA ALA A 109 -8.46 24.21 19.86
C ALA A 109 -9.25 23.57 21.03
N LEU A 110 -9.45 22.25 21.01
CA LEU A 110 -10.08 21.52 22.10
C LEU A 110 -9.09 21.29 23.24
N ALA A 111 -9.50 21.61 24.47
CA ALA A 111 -8.73 21.29 25.66
C ALA A 111 -8.59 19.76 25.79
N MET A 112 -7.37 19.25 25.61
CA MET A 112 -7.05 17.84 25.79
C MET A 112 -6.24 17.66 27.08
N PHE A 113 -6.84 17.01 28.07
CA PHE A 113 -6.13 16.57 29.25
C PHE A 113 -5.28 15.34 28.92
N SER A 114 -4.04 15.35 29.38
CA SER A 114 -3.10 14.23 29.23
C SER A 114 -2.52 13.86 30.59
N THR A 115 -2.36 12.57 30.82
CA THR A 115 -1.79 12.00 32.05
C THR A 115 -0.30 11.67 31.85
N VAL A 116 0.40 11.35 32.93
CA VAL A 116 1.78 10.82 32.87
C VAL A 116 1.82 9.51 32.07
N ASP A 117 0.83 8.65 32.27
CA ASP A 117 0.65 7.40 31.52
C ASP A 117 0.49 7.63 30.02
N ASP A 118 -0.20 8.70 29.62
CA ASP A 118 -0.31 9.07 28.20
C ASP A 118 1.05 9.41 27.59
N VAL A 119 1.95 10.03 28.36
CA VAL A 119 3.30 10.32 27.88
C VAL A 119 4.05 9.04 27.59
N TYR A 120 4.10 8.07 28.50
CA TYR A 120 4.73 6.76 28.24
C TYR A 120 4.07 6.01 27.08
N CYS A 121 2.73 6.02 27.02
CA CYS A 121 1.99 5.43 25.89
C CYS A 121 2.32 6.09 24.56
N SER A 122 2.65 7.39 24.54
CA SER A 122 3.05 8.09 23.30
C SER A 122 4.37 7.54 22.74
N TRP A 123 5.31 7.20 23.62
CA TRP A 123 6.58 6.56 23.24
C TRP A 123 6.38 5.13 22.75
N ILE A 124 5.64 4.33 23.50
CA ILE A 124 5.32 2.95 23.08
C ILE A 124 4.61 2.98 21.72
N GLY A 125 3.68 3.92 21.56
CA GLY A 125 2.95 4.16 20.33
C GLY A 125 3.83 4.57 19.15
N SER A 126 4.84 5.42 19.35
CA SER A 126 5.69 5.90 18.27
C SER A 126 6.55 4.81 17.64
N GLY A 127 6.84 3.73 18.37
CA GLY A 127 7.54 2.56 17.85
C GLY A 127 6.68 1.68 16.92
N LEU A 128 5.36 1.88 16.86
CA LEU A 128 4.40 1.03 16.12
C LEU A 128 4.05 1.57 14.73
N GLY A 129 4.69 2.65 14.28
CA GLY A 129 4.44 3.23 12.96
C GLY A 129 4.87 2.28 11.84
N ILE A 130 4.03 2.10 10.83
CA ILE A 130 4.35 1.25 9.66
C ILE A 130 4.81 2.17 8.53
N GLY A 131 6.13 2.23 8.31
CA GLY A 131 6.75 3.05 7.27
C GLY A 131 6.58 2.45 5.90
N VAL A 132 6.18 3.27 4.93
CA VAL A 132 6.00 2.87 3.53
C VAL A 132 6.72 3.83 2.58
N ALA A 133 7.04 3.35 1.39
CA ALA A 133 7.70 4.15 0.36
C ALA A 133 6.93 5.45 0.09
N GLY A 134 7.65 6.57 0.00
CA GLY A 134 7.07 7.92 -0.05
C GLY A 134 7.18 8.71 1.26
N GLY A 135 7.88 8.18 2.27
CA GLY A 135 8.23 8.92 3.50
C GLY A 135 7.06 9.13 4.47
N LEU A 136 5.99 8.33 4.31
CA LEU A 136 4.84 8.32 5.19
C LEU A 136 4.84 7.04 6.05
N SER A 137 4.17 7.13 7.19
CA SER A 137 3.91 6.03 8.10
C SER A 137 2.42 5.91 8.38
N ILE A 138 1.98 4.71 8.73
CA ILE A 138 0.58 4.40 9.03
C ILE A 138 0.49 3.80 10.43
N PHE A 139 -0.42 4.31 11.25
CA PHE A 139 -0.86 3.61 12.46
C PHE A 139 -2.14 2.82 12.17
N PHE A 140 -2.15 1.54 12.53
CA PHE A 140 -3.36 0.72 12.60
C PHE A 140 -3.59 0.27 14.04
N LYS A 141 -4.81 0.42 14.56
CA LYS A 141 -5.17 -0.02 15.93
C LYS A 141 -5.55 -1.52 16.00
N HIS A 142 -5.43 -2.26 14.89
CA HIS A 142 -5.90 -3.64 14.83
C HIS A 142 -4.99 -4.59 15.65
N PRO A 143 -5.53 -5.42 16.57
CA PRO A 143 -4.73 -6.24 17.48
C PRO A 143 -3.66 -7.10 16.81
N LYS A 144 -4.05 -7.82 15.75
CA LYS A 144 -3.11 -8.67 14.99
C LYS A 144 -1.96 -7.87 14.38
N ILE A 145 -2.21 -6.66 13.88
CA ILE A 145 -1.16 -5.82 13.29
C ILE A 145 -0.21 -5.33 14.38
N LEU A 146 -0.76 -4.82 15.48
CA LEU A 146 0.03 -4.31 16.61
C LEU A 146 0.94 -5.39 17.20
N MET A 147 0.41 -6.57 17.49
CA MET A 147 1.21 -7.67 18.05
C MET A 147 2.23 -8.22 17.05
N THR A 148 1.91 -8.28 15.75
CA THR A 148 2.91 -8.69 14.75
C THR A 148 4.06 -7.70 14.66
N VAL A 149 3.78 -6.39 14.66
CA VAL A 149 4.81 -5.35 14.65
C VAL A 149 5.67 -5.43 15.92
N PHE A 150 5.04 -5.51 17.09
CA PHE A 150 5.73 -5.62 18.38
C PHE A 150 6.68 -6.82 18.44
N LYS A 151 6.23 -8.02 18.04
CA LYS A 151 7.08 -9.22 17.98
C LYS A 151 8.26 -9.07 17.03
N GLY A 152 8.11 -8.22 16.01
CA GLY A 152 9.18 -7.87 15.07
C GLY A 152 10.30 -7.04 15.67
N TRP A 153 10.07 -6.32 16.78
CA TRP A 153 11.09 -5.45 17.38
C TRP A 153 12.31 -6.24 17.87
N GLN A 154 12.07 -7.41 18.46
CA GLN A 154 13.15 -8.28 18.94
C GLN A 154 14.10 -8.69 17.80
N TYR A 155 13.56 -9.13 16.66
CA TYR A 155 14.36 -9.45 15.49
C TYR A 155 15.16 -8.27 14.96
N TYR A 156 14.58 -7.04 14.97
CA TYR A 156 15.34 -5.86 14.57
C TYR A 156 16.50 -5.59 15.52
N ARG A 157 16.28 -5.76 16.83
CA ARG A 157 17.32 -5.59 17.85
C ARG A 157 18.47 -6.54 17.60
N GLU A 158 18.16 -7.81 17.32
CA GLU A 158 19.15 -8.83 17.00
C GLU A 158 19.99 -8.43 15.78
N TYR A 159 19.37 -7.98 14.69
CA TYR A 159 20.12 -7.48 13.52
C TYR A 159 20.99 -6.27 13.83
N LEU A 160 20.55 -5.33 14.67
CA LEU A 160 21.35 -4.17 15.04
C LEU A 160 22.58 -4.54 15.89
N ASN A 161 22.48 -5.62 16.66
CA ASN A 161 23.54 -6.09 17.57
C ASN A 161 24.46 -7.16 16.93
N ASP A 162 24.05 -7.76 15.81
CA ASP A 162 24.84 -8.78 15.09
C ASP A 162 26.09 -8.16 14.43
N ALA A 163 27.24 -8.78 14.69
CA ALA A 163 28.54 -8.35 14.18
C ALA A 163 28.64 -8.41 12.63
N THR A 164 27.89 -9.31 11.99
CA THR A 164 27.76 -9.39 10.53
C THR A 164 27.16 -8.11 9.94
N TYR A 165 26.32 -7.41 10.72
CA TYR A 165 25.60 -6.21 10.31
C TYR A 165 26.14 -4.94 11.01
N THR A 166 27.43 -4.91 11.33
CA THR A 166 28.10 -3.73 11.93
C THR A 166 27.83 -2.43 11.16
N GLY A 167 27.77 -2.47 9.83
CA GLY A 167 27.44 -1.33 8.98
C GLY A 167 25.96 -0.92 8.94
N LEU A 168 25.04 -1.68 9.56
CA LEU A 168 23.60 -1.38 9.54
C LEU A 168 23.28 -0.15 10.39
N ARG A 169 22.64 0.83 9.77
CA ARG A 169 22.16 2.06 10.43
C ARG A 169 20.99 1.76 11.36
N GLY A 170 21.03 2.36 12.55
CA GLY A 170 19.87 2.42 13.46
C GLY A 170 18.81 3.43 13.02
N ASN A 171 17.87 3.72 13.92
CA ASN A 171 16.82 4.74 13.75
C ASN A 171 15.84 4.47 12.59
N GLN A 172 15.63 3.19 12.21
CA GLN A 172 14.77 2.81 11.11
C GLN A 172 13.54 1.98 11.52
N ILE A 173 13.05 2.13 12.77
CA ILE A 173 11.94 1.31 13.29
C ILE A 173 10.71 1.29 12.38
N ASN A 174 10.27 2.43 11.84
CA ASN A 174 9.09 2.45 10.98
C ASN A 174 9.34 1.69 9.66
N THR A 175 10.53 1.84 9.08
CA THR A 175 10.95 1.11 7.89
C THR A 175 11.00 -0.40 8.16
N TRP A 176 11.56 -0.79 9.31
CA TRP A 176 11.57 -2.16 9.79
C TRP A 176 10.15 -2.71 9.91
N ASN A 177 9.25 -2.00 10.58
CA ASN A 177 7.86 -2.43 10.78
C ASN A 177 7.14 -2.66 9.44
N GLY A 178 7.37 -1.82 8.44
CA GLY A 178 6.83 -2.00 7.09
C GLY A 178 7.35 -3.25 6.38
N GLN A 179 8.66 -3.51 6.47
CA GLN A 179 9.28 -4.71 5.91
C GLN A 179 8.82 -5.97 6.64
N TRP A 180 8.87 -5.96 7.96
CA TRP A 180 8.46 -7.07 8.81
C TRP A 180 7.01 -7.46 8.58
N LEU A 181 6.09 -6.49 8.55
CA LEU A 181 4.67 -6.78 8.30
C LEU A 181 4.44 -7.32 6.88
N SER A 182 5.12 -6.76 5.87
CA SER A 182 5.05 -7.27 4.50
C SER A 182 5.55 -8.70 4.39
N HIS A 183 6.60 -9.04 5.14
CA HIS A 183 7.19 -10.37 5.20
C HIS A 183 6.29 -11.37 5.93
N VAL A 184 5.89 -11.09 7.18
CA VAL A 184 5.07 -12.00 8.00
C VAL A 184 3.71 -12.26 7.34
N PHE A 185 3.14 -11.27 6.65
CA PHE A 185 1.88 -11.44 5.92
C PHE A 185 2.07 -11.81 4.44
N SER A 186 3.29 -12.16 4.04
CA SER A 186 3.57 -12.75 2.73
C SER A 186 3.11 -14.22 2.68
N ARG A 187 3.13 -14.80 1.48
CA ARG A 187 2.82 -16.22 1.28
C ARG A 187 3.98 -17.14 1.61
N ASP A 188 5.18 -16.57 1.64
CA ASP A 188 6.42 -17.31 1.79
C ASP A 188 6.84 -17.38 3.26
N TYR A 189 6.13 -16.69 4.17
CA TYR A 189 6.40 -16.69 5.60
C TYR A 189 6.19 -18.07 6.22
N ARG A 190 7.15 -18.48 7.05
CA ARG A 190 7.11 -19.73 7.80
C ARG A 190 7.31 -19.44 9.28
N ALA A 191 6.31 -19.76 10.11
CA ALA A 191 6.36 -19.45 11.54
C ALA A 191 7.50 -20.16 12.29
N TYR A 192 7.94 -21.33 11.82
CA TYR A 192 9.05 -22.08 12.43
C TYR A 192 10.44 -21.57 12.00
N ASP A 193 10.52 -20.77 10.93
CA ASP A 193 11.74 -20.11 10.46
C ASP A 193 11.41 -18.67 10.03
N PRO A 194 11.17 -17.76 11.00
CA PRO A 194 10.59 -16.45 10.74
C PRO A 194 11.45 -15.53 9.87
N LEU A 195 12.76 -15.77 9.80
CA LEU A 195 13.71 -14.96 9.01
C LEU A 195 14.01 -15.57 7.64
N GLN A 196 13.40 -16.71 7.29
CA GLN A 196 13.62 -17.36 6.01
C GLN A 196 13.29 -16.43 4.84
N ASN A 197 14.24 -16.28 3.90
CA ASN A 197 14.12 -15.39 2.75
C ASN A 197 13.86 -13.91 3.10
N PHE A 198 14.09 -13.50 4.34
CA PHE A 198 13.92 -12.12 4.77
C PHE A 198 15.24 -11.36 4.64
N ASN A 199 15.35 -10.56 3.59
CA ASN A 199 16.52 -9.72 3.33
C ASN A 199 16.09 -8.27 3.03
N PRO A 200 15.75 -7.47 4.06
CA PRO A 200 15.29 -6.10 3.87
C PRO A 200 16.44 -5.09 3.63
N PHE A 201 17.69 -5.55 3.49
CA PHE A 201 18.87 -4.70 3.50
C PHE A 201 19.19 -4.11 2.12
N GLY A 202 19.61 -2.85 2.11
CA GLY A 202 20.14 -2.11 0.97
C GLY A 202 21.45 -1.41 1.34
N SER A 203 22.06 -0.75 0.36
CA SER A 203 23.36 -0.08 0.53
C SER A 203 23.20 1.44 0.57
N ILE A 204 23.96 2.09 1.45
CA ILE A 204 24.02 3.56 1.53
C ILE A 204 25.09 4.09 0.57
N ALA A 205 24.81 5.22 -0.09
CA ALA A 205 25.82 5.94 -0.86
C ALA A 205 26.97 6.41 0.06
N GLY A 206 28.19 5.91 -0.19
CA GLY A 206 29.36 6.15 0.66
C GLY A 206 29.72 4.99 1.61
N GLY A 207 29.01 3.87 1.54
CA GLY A 207 29.27 2.67 2.34
C GLY A 207 28.33 2.53 3.56
N GLY A 208 28.11 1.29 3.99
CA GLY A 208 27.16 0.95 5.06
C GLY A 208 25.87 0.30 4.55
N LEU A 209 25.08 -0.23 5.49
CA LEU A 209 23.83 -0.92 5.25
C LEU A 209 22.65 -0.11 5.80
N GLU A 210 21.54 -0.11 5.08
CA GLU A 210 20.27 0.45 5.55
C GLU A 210 19.11 -0.51 5.27
N LEU A 211 17.99 -0.30 5.95
CA LEU A 211 16.75 -0.96 5.56
C LEU A 211 16.14 -0.30 4.32
N THR A 212 15.81 -1.12 3.32
CA THR A 212 14.96 -0.70 2.20
C THR A 212 13.53 -0.49 2.69
N THR A 213 12.82 0.49 2.14
CA THR A 213 11.43 0.76 2.54
C THR A 213 10.45 -0.06 1.70
N ALA A 214 9.53 -0.77 2.37
CA ALA A 214 8.49 -1.55 1.70
C ALA A 214 7.54 -0.64 0.92
N SER A 215 7.05 -1.14 -0.23
CA SER A 215 5.98 -0.45 -0.96
C SER A 215 4.68 -0.47 -0.16
N TRP A 216 3.86 0.57 -0.29
CA TRP A 216 2.57 0.63 0.41
C TRP A 216 1.62 -0.49 -0.06
N THR A 217 1.69 -0.89 -1.34
CA THR A 217 0.87 -1.99 -1.87
C THR A 217 1.30 -3.34 -1.32
N SER A 218 2.60 -3.62 -1.17
CA SER A 218 3.09 -4.86 -0.56
C SER A 218 2.56 -5.04 0.87
N VAL A 219 2.61 -3.97 1.67
CA VAL A 219 2.06 -3.96 3.03
C VAL A 219 0.56 -4.23 3.03
N LEU A 220 -0.20 -3.51 2.21
CA LEU A 220 -1.67 -3.63 2.19
C LEU A 220 -2.15 -4.96 1.58
N PHE A 221 -1.47 -5.51 0.57
CA PHE A 221 -1.75 -6.85 0.07
C PHE A 221 -1.49 -7.92 1.14
N GLY A 222 -0.41 -7.79 1.93
CA GLY A 222 -0.20 -8.65 3.09
C GLY A 222 -1.33 -8.56 4.11
N ILE A 223 -1.68 -7.34 4.53
CA ILE A 223 -2.75 -7.11 5.50
C ILE A 223 -4.09 -7.66 4.98
N SER A 224 -4.48 -7.35 3.74
CA SER A 224 -5.74 -7.82 3.14
C SER A 224 -5.84 -9.33 2.99
N ARG A 225 -4.72 -10.03 2.74
CA ARG A 225 -4.69 -11.50 2.76
C ARG A 225 -4.93 -12.06 4.16
N THR A 226 -4.37 -11.39 5.17
CA THR A 226 -4.37 -11.85 6.57
C THR A 226 -5.66 -11.50 7.32
N LEU A 227 -6.28 -10.40 6.94
CA LEU A 227 -7.52 -9.86 7.50
C LEU A 227 -8.55 -9.69 6.36
N PRO A 228 -9.00 -10.81 5.74
CA PRO A 228 -9.96 -10.74 4.66
C PRO A 228 -11.29 -10.15 5.16
N ASN A 229 -12.06 -9.53 4.25
CA ASN A 229 -13.42 -9.03 4.55
C ASN A 229 -13.50 -7.96 5.66
N THR A 230 -12.39 -7.30 5.97
CA THR A 230 -12.32 -6.27 7.02
C THR A 230 -11.98 -4.91 6.42
N ASP A 231 -12.68 -3.86 6.83
CA ASP A 231 -12.24 -2.48 6.56
C ASP A 231 -11.44 -1.97 7.74
N LEU A 232 -10.32 -1.30 7.46
CA LEU A 232 -9.47 -0.69 8.48
C LEU A 232 -9.49 0.82 8.35
N THR A 233 -9.32 1.52 9.46
CA THR A 233 -8.98 2.94 9.45
C THR A 233 -7.54 3.09 9.92
N GLY A 234 -6.70 3.67 9.06
CA GLY A 234 -5.31 3.97 9.40
C GLY A 234 -5.11 5.48 9.57
N TYR A 235 -4.27 5.88 10.51
CA TYR A 235 -3.84 7.28 10.63
C TYR A 235 -2.52 7.45 9.89
N VAL A 236 -2.51 8.29 8.84
CA VAL A 236 -1.37 8.46 7.94
C VAL A 236 -0.64 9.76 8.24
N TYR A 237 0.67 9.66 8.47
CA TYR A 237 1.49 10.76 8.98
C TYR A 237 2.97 10.63 8.59
N SER A 238 3.77 11.64 8.89
CA SER A 238 5.23 11.59 8.90
C SER A 238 5.73 12.45 10.05
N LEU A 239 6.64 11.93 10.87
CA LEU A 239 7.33 12.69 11.92
C LEU A 239 8.80 12.81 11.52
N GLY A 240 9.34 14.02 11.57
CA GLY A 240 10.70 14.32 11.15
C GLY A 240 11.06 15.76 11.43
N GLN A 241 11.88 16.38 10.57
CA GLN A 241 12.15 17.82 10.65
C GLN A 241 10.89 18.68 10.42
N THR A 242 9.97 18.18 9.59
CA THR A 242 8.65 18.79 9.39
C THR A 242 7.60 17.70 9.45
N ASN A 243 6.68 17.83 10.40
CA ASN A 243 5.61 16.87 10.54
C ASN A 243 4.60 17.02 9.41
N LYS A 244 4.13 15.89 8.88
CA LYS A 244 3.04 15.85 7.90
C LYS A 244 1.90 15.00 8.45
N THR A 245 0.68 15.49 8.33
CA THR A 245 -0.52 14.72 8.69
C THR A 245 -1.45 14.69 7.50
N LEU A 246 -1.80 13.48 7.04
CA LEU A 246 -2.89 13.27 6.10
C LEU A 246 -4.20 12.95 6.84
N GLY A 247 -4.09 12.39 8.05
CA GLY A 247 -5.22 12.10 8.92
C GLY A 247 -5.70 10.66 8.81
N PHE A 248 -6.97 10.44 9.15
CA PHE A 248 -7.58 9.11 9.08
C PHE A 248 -8.01 8.78 7.66
N VAL A 249 -7.54 7.63 7.18
CA VAL A 249 -7.84 7.11 5.84
C VAL A 249 -8.50 5.73 6.00
N PRO A 250 -9.68 5.51 5.42
CA PRO A 250 -10.27 4.18 5.28
C PRO A 250 -9.49 3.33 4.27
N PHE A 251 -9.16 2.10 4.65
CA PHE A 251 -8.54 1.07 3.82
C PHE A 251 -9.55 -0.05 3.62
N ARG A 252 -10.08 -0.14 2.40
CA ARG A 252 -11.09 -1.13 2.01
C ARG A 252 -10.39 -2.42 1.60
N LEU A 253 -10.00 -3.25 2.57
CA LEU A 253 -9.19 -4.45 2.28
C LEU A 253 -9.84 -5.42 1.27
N PRO A 254 -11.17 -5.62 1.25
CA PRO A 254 -11.80 -6.48 0.25
C PRO A 254 -11.61 -5.94 -1.18
N GLN A 255 -11.71 -4.62 -1.33
CA GLN A 255 -11.45 -3.94 -2.60
C GLN A 255 -9.99 -4.03 -2.99
N ILE A 256 -9.07 -3.90 -2.03
CA ILE A 256 -7.63 -4.04 -2.28
C ILE A 256 -7.30 -5.45 -2.76
N GLN A 257 -7.93 -6.48 -2.18
CA GLN A 257 -7.68 -7.87 -2.55
C GLN A 257 -8.30 -8.28 -3.89
N ARG A 258 -9.35 -7.56 -4.33
CA ARG A 258 -10.20 -7.95 -5.46
C ARG A 258 -9.45 -8.17 -6.77
N PRO A 259 -8.55 -7.28 -7.23
CA PRO A 259 -7.82 -7.50 -8.48
C PRO A 259 -6.97 -8.79 -8.47
N ILE A 260 -6.37 -9.11 -7.31
CA ILE A 260 -5.57 -10.32 -7.15
C ILE A 260 -6.44 -11.58 -7.16
N GLN A 261 -7.63 -11.52 -6.56
CA GLN A 261 -8.60 -12.62 -6.62
C GLN A 261 -9.09 -12.85 -8.05
N LEU A 262 -9.37 -11.78 -8.80
CA LEU A 262 -9.75 -11.86 -10.22
C LEU A 262 -8.63 -12.44 -11.07
N TYR A 263 -7.38 -12.01 -10.82
CA TYR A 263 -6.23 -12.58 -11.52
C TYR A 263 -6.14 -14.09 -11.29
N LYS A 264 -6.28 -14.54 -10.03
CA LYS A 264 -6.25 -15.96 -9.71
C LYS A 264 -7.42 -16.72 -10.36
N LYS A 265 -8.63 -16.13 -10.38
CA LYS A 265 -9.83 -16.72 -10.99
C LYS A 265 -9.69 -16.87 -12.52
N LEU A 266 -9.17 -15.85 -13.20
CA LEU A 266 -9.11 -15.80 -14.67
C LEU A 266 -7.84 -16.45 -15.25
N PHE A 267 -6.74 -16.46 -14.50
CA PHE A 267 -5.41 -16.85 -14.99
C PHE A 267 -4.68 -17.83 -14.05
N ASN A 268 -5.42 -18.73 -13.41
CA ASN A 268 -4.93 -19.62 -12.34
C ASN A 268 -3.62 -20.34 -12.69
N ASP A 269 -3.49 -20.86 -13.90
CA ASP A 269 -2.34 -21.68 -14.33
C ASP A 269 -1.01 -20.91 -14.30
N GLN A 270 -1.05 -19.59 -14.51
CA GLN A 270 0.14 -18.73 -14.48
C GLN A 270 0.34 -18.01 -13.15
N TYR A 271 -0.70 -17.99 -12.32
CA TYR A 271 -0.74 -17.16 -11.12
C TYR A 271 0.41 -17.43 -10.16
N HIS A 272 0.77 -18.70 -9.96
CA HIS A 272 1.86 -19.08 -9.05
C HIS A 272 3.22 -18.52 -9.51
N GLN A 273 3.44 -18.38 -10.82
CA GLN A 273 4.66 -17.83 -11.41
C GLN A 273 4.63 -16.29 -11.42
N ASP A 274 3.44 -15.72 -11.67
CA ASP A 274 3.26 -14.28 -11.86
C ASP A 274 3.02 -13.52 -10.53
N ALA A 275 2.63 -14.20 -9.45
CA ALA A 275 2.21 -13.59 -8.18
C ALA A 275 3.20 -12.54 -7.64
N LYS A 276 4.50 -12.85 -7.67
CA LYS A 276 5.56 -11.93 -7.20
C LYS A 276 5.76 -10.72 -8.11
N ARG A 277 5.36 -10.83 -9.38
CA ARG A 277 5.51 -9.80 -10.41
C ARG A 277 4.27 -8.91 -10.52
N ILE A 278 3.07 -9.42 -10.24
CA ILE A 278 1.81 -8.66 -10.37
C ILE A 278 1.58 -7.67 -9.22
N GLU A 279 1.87 -8.05 -7.97
CA GLU A 279 1.57 -7.20 -6.81
C GLU A 279 2.30 -5.84 -6.89
N PRO A 280 3.58 -5.77 -7.33
CA PRO A 280 4.28 -4.51 -7.55
C PRO A 280 3.71 -3.62 -8.66
N LEU A 281 2.89 -4.14 -9.59
CA LEU A 281 2.33 -3.36 -10.69
C LEU A 281 1.11 -2.54 -10.26
N TYR A 282 0.36 -3.01 -9.27
CA TYR A 282 -0.78 -2.29 -8.73
C TYR A 282 -0.34 -1.06 -7.92
N GLY A 283 -1.17 -0.01 -7.96
CA GLY A 283 -0.97 1.19 -7.16
C GLY A 283 0.25 2.01 -7.58
N THR A 284 0.67 1.89 -8.84
CA THR A 284 1.84 2.58 -9.41
C THR A 284 1.47 3.85 -10.18
N ALA A 285 0.20 4.08 -10.49
CA ALA A 285 -0.24 5.32 -11.15
C ALA A 285 -0.21 6.55 -10.23
N PHE A 286 -0.38 6.34 -8.92
CA PHE A 286 -0.43 7.41 -7.93
C PHE A 286 0.62 7.20 -6.83
N SER A 287 1.18 8.29 -6.31
CA SER A 287 1.94 8.21 -5.05
C SER A 287 0.99 7.83 -3.91
N PHE A 288 1.53 7.22 -2.83
CA PHE A 288 0.71 6.86 -1.68
C PHE A 288 -0.03 8.06 -1.06
N GLN A 289 0.63 9.22 -1.00
CA GLN A 289 0.00 10.47 -0.58
C GLN A 289 -1.19 10.83 -1.47
N ARG A 290 -1.03 10.76 -2.80
CA ARG A 290 -2.12 11.09 -3.73
C ARG A 290 -3.27 10.09 -3.62
N ALA A 291 -2.97 8.81 -3.44
CA ALA A 291 -3.98 7.79 -3.19
C ALA A 291 -4.78 8.08 -1.91
N CYS A 292 -4.12 8.49 -0.82
CA CYS A 292 -4.80 8.86 0.42
C CYS A 292 -5.73 10.08 0.25
N GLN A 293 -5.33 11.06 -0.56
CA GLN A 293 -6.12 12.27 -0.84
C GLN A 293 -7.42 11.99 -1.60
N MET A 294 -7.59 10.78 -2.16
CA MET A 294 -8.84 10.36 -2.81
C MET A 294 -9.92 9.96 -1.81
N GLY A 295 -9.64 10.01 -0.50
CA GLY A 295 -10.60 9.82 0.58
C GLY A 295 -10.68 8.40 1.12
N ALA A 296 -10.32 7.38 0.34
CA ALA A 296 -10.15 6.01 0.79
C ALA A 296 -9.18 5.23 -0.11
N ILE A 297 -8.51 4.23 0.46
CA ILE A 297 -7.68 3.28 -0.30
C ILE A 297 -8.51 2.04 -0.60
N GLY A 298 -8.88 1.89 -1.87
CA GLY A 298 -9.63 0.75 -2.42
C GLY A 298 -9.15 0.43 -3.84
N VAL A 299 -10.03 -0.12 -4.69
CA VAL A 299 -9.64 -0.51 -6.07
C VAL A 299 -9.03 0.67 -6.83
N GLN A 300 -9.63 1.85 -6.73
CA GLN A 300 -9.21 3.03 -7.47
C GLN A 300 -7.75 3.44 -7.17
N ALA A 301 -7.33 3.30 -5.92
CA ALA A 301 -5.96 3.60 -5.49
C ALA A 301 -4.93 2.62 -6.09
N LEU A 302 -5.38 1.42 -6.50
CA LEU A 302 -4.54 0.38 -7.10
C LEU A 302 -4.34 0.56 -8.61
N GLU A 303 -4.75 1.69 -9.20
CA GLU A 303 -4.56 1.94 -10.65
C GLU A 303 -3.09 1.70 -11.05
N PRO A 304 -2.84 0.79 -12.00
CA PRO A 304 -1.50 0.51 -12.48
C PRO A 304 -1.06 1.58 -13.49
N LYS A 305 0.22 1.97 -13.44
CA LYS A 305 0.81 2.98 -14.31
C LYS A 305 0.69 2.56 -15.77
N GLY A 306 0.36 3.51 -16.65
CA GLY A 306 0.24 3.29 -18.09
C GLY A 306 -1.18 2.97 -18.56
N LEU A 307 -2.06 2.46 -17.69
CA LEU A 307 -3.44 2.15 -18.05
C LEU A 307 -4.23 3.39 -18.48
N ARG A 308 -4.02 4.53 -17.81
CA ARG A 308 -4.77 5.77 -18.10
C ARG A 308 -4.63 6.25 -19.54
N GLY A 309 -3.47 6.01 -20.15
CA GLY A 309 -3.21 6.30 -21.56
C GLY A 309 -3.91 5.36 -22.54
N LEU A 310 -4.62 4.33 -22.06
CA LEU A 310 -5.39 3.36 -22.86
C LEU A 310 -6.91 3.51 -22.66
N ILE A 311 -7.36 4.45 -21.83
CA ILE A 311 -8.77 4.70 -21.55
C ILE A 311 -9.26 5.83 -22.47
N PRO A 312 -10.28 5.58 -23.33
CA PRO A 312 -10.88 6.64 -24.14
C PRO A 312 -11.45 7.77 -23.28
N THR A 313 -11.11 9.02 -23.61
CA THR A 313 -11.63 10.22 -22.94
C THR A 313 -12.57 11.04 -23.83
N GLY A 314 -12.70 10.66 -25.11
CA GLY A 314 -13.49 11.36 -26.11
C GLY A 314 -12.87 12.66 -26.63
N LYS A 315 -11.58 12.91 -26.36
CA LYS A 315 -10.81 14.03 -26.93
C LYS A 315 -9.87 13.56 -28.03
N ASP A 316 -9.01 12.60 -27.71
CA ASP A 316 -7.99 12.07 -28.60
C ASP A 316 -8.21 10.58 -28.84
N ALA A 317 -7.89 10.13 -30.07
CA ALA A 317 -7.86 8.71 -30.38
C ALA A 317 -6.75 8.03 -29.58
N VAL A 318 -7.09 6.93 -28.92
CA VAL A 318 -6.17 6.20 -28.06
C VAL A 318 -5.68 4.96 -28.80
N SER A 319 -4.41 4.59 -28.67
CA SER A 319 -3.94 3.34 -29.28
C SER A 319 -4.65 2.12 -28.68
N LEU A 320 -4.80 1.06 -29.49
CA LEU A 320 -5.24 -0.23 -28.96
C LEU A 320 -4.15 -0.79 -28.02
N PRO A 321 -4.55 -1.52 -26.96
CA PRO A 321 -3.60 -2.21 -26.11
C PRO A 321 -2.70 -3.14 -26.93
N ASN A 322 -1.38 -3.02 -26.75
CA ASN A 322 -0.45 -3.91 -27.41
C ASN A 322 -0.39 -5.25 -26.68
N PHE A 323 -0.85 -6.32 -27.33
CA PHE A 323 -0.80 -7.67 -26.80
C PHE A 323 0.37 -8.46 -27.43
N SER A 324 1.25 -9.00 -26.59
CA SER A 324 2.31 -9.92 -27.00
C SER A 324 2.53 -10.97 -25.92
N LYS A 325 2.43 -12.26 -26.27
CA LYS A 325 2.78 -13.37 -25.37
C LYS A 325 4.29 -13.60 -25.26
N ALA A 326 5.07 -13.13 -26.24
CA ALA A 326 6.53 -13.27 -26.24
C ALA A 326 7.21 -12.34 -25.24
N ASP A 327 6.60 -11.19 -24.96
CA ASP A 327 7.06 -10.23 -23.98
C ASP A 327 6.33 -10.47 -22.65
N GLN A 328 6.98 -11.24 -21.77
CA GLN A 328 6.37 -11.67 -20.51
C GLN A 328 5.98 -10.48 -19.61
N GLU A 329 6.75 -9.40 -19.60
CA GLU A 329 6.44 -8.22 -18.78
C GLU A 329 5.22 -7.46 -19.29
N LYS A 330 5.13 -7.26 -20.61
CA LYS A 330 3.94 -6.67 -21.23
C LYS A 330 2.71 -7.55 -21.02
N PHE A 331 2.86 -8.87 -21.11
CA PHE A 331 1.77 -9.82 -20.91
C PHE A 331 1.21 -9.78 -19.48
N ILE A 332 2.09 -9.77 -18.47
CA ILE A 332 1.69 -9.65 -17.06
C ILE A 332 1.01 -8.29 -16.82
N SER A 333 1.55 -7.20 -17.37
CA SER A 333 0.96 -5.86 -17.27
C SER A 333 -0.43 -5.81 -17.91
N PHE A 334 -0.59 -6.42 -19.09
CA PHE A 334 -1.87 -6.50 -19.80
C PHE A 334 -2.96 -7.19 -18.97
N ARG A 335 -2.64 -8.34 -18.37
CA ARG A 335 -3.56 -9.05 -17.47
C ARG A 335 -3.85 -8.28 -16.18
N THR A 336 -2.85 -7.56 -15.66
CA THR A 336 -3.01 -6.67 -14.51
C THR A 336 -4.00 -5.54 -14.81
N TYR A 337 -3.93 -4.96 -16.01
CA TYR A 337 -4.89 -3.95 -16.47
C TYR A 337 -6.31 -4.52 -16.56
N GLN A 338 -6.48 -5.69 -17.18
CA GLN A 338 -7.78 -6.37 -17.30
C GLN A 338 -8.42 -6.64 -15.93
N THR A 339 -7.64 -7.16 -14.98
CA THR A 339 -8.14 -7.51 -13.64
C THR A 339 -8.42 -6.28 -12.78
N TRP A 340 -7.67 -5.19 -12.94
CA TRP A 340 -8.01 -3.91 -12.33
C TRP A 340 -9.30 -3.31 -12.91
N LEU A 341 -9.47 -3.31 -14.24
CA LEU A 341 -10.68 -2.80 -14.91
C LEU A 341 -11.92 -3.56 -14.43
N LEU A 342 -11.84 -4.89 -14.39
CA LEU A 342 -12.94 -5.73 -13.92
C LEU A 342 -13.25 -5.49 -12.43
N ALA A 343 -12.22 -5.27 -11.60
CA ALA A 343 -12.41 -4.88 -10.20
C ALA A 343 -13.09 -3.50 -10.07
N MET A 344 -12.75 -2.53 -10.91
CA MET A 344 -13.39 -1.21 -10.93
C MET A 344 -14.85 -1.28 -11.36
N LEU A 345 -15.16 -2.13 -12.34
CA LEU A 345 -16.52 -2.36 -12.82
C LEU A 345 -17.38 -3.10 -11.78
N ASN A 346 -16.73 -3.86 -10.89
CA ASN A 346 -17.37 -4.64 -9.82
C ASN A 346 -18.48 -5.57 -10.33
N ASN A 347 -18.29 -6.14 -11.52
CA ASN A 347 -19.17 -7.14 -12.11
C ASN A 347 -18.33 -8.12 -12.95
N ASP A 348 -18.25 -9.38 -12.52
CA ASP A 348 -17.41 -10.39 -13.16
C ASP A 348 -17.97 -10.87 -14.50
N GLU A 349 -19.30 -10.81 -14.69
CA GLU A 349 -19.97 -11.24 -15.92
C GLU A 349 -19.53 -10.40 -17.12
N LEU A 350 -19.09 -9.15 -16.87
CA LEU A 350 -18.55 -8.26 -17.90
C LEU A 350 -17.26 -8.80 -18.53
N TRP A 351 -16.59 -9.77 -17.91
CA TRP A 351 -15.48 -10.47 -18.56
C TRP A 351 -15.93 -11.24 -19.81
N ASP A 352 -17.00 -12.01 -19.67
CA ASP A 352 -17.54 -12.85 -20.75
C ASP A 352 -18.22 -11.96 -21.79
N THR A 353 -19.03 -10.98 -21.35
CA THR A 353 -19.65 -10.00 -22.26
C THR A 353 -18.61 -9.24 -23.09
N ALA A 354 -17.49 -8.82 -22.48
CA ALA A 354 -16.42 -8.16 -23.21
C ALA A 354 -15.71 -9.09 -24.21
N GLY A 355 -15.61 -10.39 -23.87
CA GLY A 355 -15.08 -11.41 -24.75
C GLY A 355 -15.96 -11.67 -25.98
N GLU A 356 -17.26 -11.87 -25.75
CA GLU A 356 -18.26 -12.09 -26.80
C GLU A 356 -18.34 -10.88 -27.74
N ALA A 357 -18.37 -9.66 -27.20
CA ALA A 357 -18.33 -8.44 -27.98
C ALA A 357 -17.08 -8.33 -28.86
N ALA A 358 -15.90 -8.64 -28.29
CA ALA A 358 -14.64 -8.61 -29.02
C ALA A 358 -14.62 -9.62 -30.18
N GLN A 359 -15.10 -10.84 -29.96
CA GLN A 359 -15.22 -11.86 -31.01
C GLN A 359 -16.25 -11.44 -32.07
N ALA A 360 -17.35 -10.83 -31.66
CA ALA A 360 -18.37 -10.36 -32.57
C ALA A 360 -17.84 -9.28 -33.52
N PHE A 361 -17.03 -8.34 -33.01
CA PHE A 361 -16.35 -7.35 -33.83
C PHE A 361 -15.35 -7.98 -34.81
N LEU A 362 -14.55 -8.96 -34.37
CA LEU A 362 -13.61 -9.66 -35.26
C LEU A 362 -14.31 -10.44 -36.38
N GLN A 363 -15.46 -11.07 -36.09
CA GLN A 363 -16.29 -11.75 -37.09
C GLN A 363 -16.86 -10.75 -38.10
N TYR A 364 -17.38 -9.61 -37.62
CA TYR A 364 -17.88 -8.54 -38.47
C TYR A 364 -16.78 -8.04 -39.45
N GLU A 365 -15.56 -7.81 -38.96
CA GLU A 365 -14.43 -7.44 -39.82
C GLU A 365 -14.08 -8.51 -40.86
N ALA A 366 -14.07 -9.79 -40.46
CA ALA A 366 -13.71 -10.92 -41.32
C ALA A 366 -14.72 -11.11 -42.46
N GLY A 367 -16.01 -10.87 -42.20
CA GLY A 367 -17.09 -10.99 -43.20
C GLY A 367 -17.01 -9.96 -44.35
N ALA A 368 -16.13 -8.97 -44.28
CA ALA A 368 -16.07 -7.89 -45.26
C ALA A 368 -15.33 -8.24 -46.57
N GLY A 369 -14.54 -9.32 -46.60
CA GLY A 369 -13.66 -9.63 -47.74
C GLY A 369 -12.80 -8.43 -48.18
N LYS A 370 -13.12 -7.83 -49.34
CA LYS A 370 -12.43 -6.64 -49.89
C LYS A 370 -12.70 -5.33 -49.12
N ALA A 371 -13.79 -5.23 -48.36
CA ALA A 371 -14.20 -4.02 -47.62
C ALA A 371 -13.68 -3.98 -46.16
N ARG A 372 -12.67 -4.80 -45.83
CA ARG A 372 -12.20 -5.00 -44.44
C ARG A 372 -11.80 -3.71 -43.73
N LYS A 373 -11.20 -2.76 -44.45
CA LYS A 373 -10.76 -1.48 -43.89
C LYS A 373 -11.93 -0.61 -43.40
N ASP A 374 -13.06 -0.63 -44.09
CA ASP A 374 -14.25 0.13 -43.71
C ASP A 374 -14.86 -0.42 -42.41
N ARG A 375 -15.09 -1.73 -42.36
CA ARG A 375 -15.58 -2.41 -41.16
C ARG A 375 -14.65 -2.25 -39.96
N SER A 376 -13.33 -2.32 -40.17
CA SER A 376 -12.35 -2.05 -39.11
C SER A 376 -12.41 -0.61 -38.59
N ASN A 377 -12.68 0.37 -39.46
CA ASN A 377 -12.86 1.75 -39.02
C ASN A 377 -14.13 1.90 -38.17
N LYS A 378 -15.24 1.26 -38.54
CA LYS A 378 -16.49 1.27 -37.74
C LYS A 378 -16.28 0.65 -36.35
N VAL A 379 -15.62 -0.51 -36.28
CA VAL A 379 -15.26 -1.15 -35.01
C VAL A 379 -14.38 -0.21 -34.17
N LYS A 380 -13.38 0.43 -34.80
CA LYS A 380 -12.54 1.40 -34.11
C LYS A 380 -13.34 2.58 -33.57
N SER A 381 -14.29 3.12 -34.34
CA SER A 381 -15.16 4.22 -33.88
C SER A 381 -15.93 3.83 -32.62
N VAL A 382 -16.49 2.62 -32.55
CA VAL A 382 -17.15 2.10 -31.34
C VAL A 382 -16.18 2.02 -30.16
N LEU A 383 -14.99 1.44 -30.37
CA LEU A 383 -13.99 1.19 -29.33
C LEU A 383 -13.24 2.44 -28.84
N ASP A 384 -13.30 3.55 -29.58
CA ASP A 384 -12.70 4.83 -29.20
C ASP A 384 -13.72 5.78 -28.53
N THR A 385 -14.98 5.35 -28.37
CA THR A 385 -15.98 6.14 -27.64
C THR A 385 -15.76 6.10 -26.12
N ALA A 386 -16.16 7.19 -25.45
CA ALA A 386 -16.12 7.31 -23.98
C ALA A 386 -17.50 7.62 -23.37
N ARG A 387 -18.54 7.79 -24.20
CA ARG A 387 -19.87 8.27 -23.78
C ARG A 387 -20.95 7.39 -24.36
N LYS A 388 -21.96 7.05 -23.55
CA LYS A 388 -23.07 6.17 -23.96
C LYS A 388 -23.76 6.59 -25.26
N PRO A 389 -24.19 7.85 -25.46
CA PRO A 389 -24.95 8.18 -26.67
C PRO A 389 -24.12 8.04 -27.94
N GLN A 390 -22.81 8.29 -27.85
CA GLN A 390 -21.92 8.07 -28.97
C GLN A 390 -21.73 6.57 -29.21
N PHE A 391 -21.43 5.80 -28.17
CA PHE A 391 -21.30 4.34 -28.27
C PHE A 391 -22.52 3.69 -28.94
N MET A 392 -23.74 4.07 -28.54
CA MET A 392 -24.97 3.50 -29.11
C MET A 392 -25.15 3.85 -30.60
N ARG A 393 -24.78 5.07 -31.02
CA ARG A 393 -24.85 5.48 -32.43
C ARG A 393 -23.87 4.67 -33.29
N GLU A 394 -22.60 4.62 -32.87
CA GLU A 394 -21.56 3.88 -33.60
C GLU A 394 -21.87 2.38 -33.64
N LEU A 395 -22.42 1.81 -32.56
CA LEU A 395 -22.77 0.40 -32.49
C LEU A 395 -23.95 0.06 -33.42
N ALA A 396 -24.93 0.95 -33.56
CA ALA A 396 -26.09 0.74 -34.43
C ALA A 396 -25.68 0.50 -35.89
N GLU A 397 -24.69 1.26 -36.39
CA GLU A 397 -24.17 1.09 -37.76
C GLU A 397 -23.57 -0.31 -38.00
N ILE A 398 -22.99 -0.93 -36.97
CA ILE A 398 -22.46 -2.29 -37.05
C ILE A 398 -23.59 -3.32 -36.98
N VAL A 399 -24.56 -3.11 -36.08
CA VAL A 399 -25.70 -4.03 -35.86
C VAL A 399 -26.53 -4.22 -37.13
N GLU A 400 -26.69 -3.19 -37.95
CA GLU A 400 -27.44 -3.27 -39.21
C GLU A 400 -26.83 -4.29 -40.19
N GLU A 401 -25.50 -4.39 -40.20
CA GLU A 401 -24.73 -5.15 -41.18
C GLU A 401 -24.16 -6.47 -40.66
N ALA A 402 -24.11 -6.68 -39.35
CA ALA A 402 -23.49 -7.85 -38.74
C ALA A 402 -24.42 -9.07 -38.74
N ASP A 403 -23.83 -10.26 -38.86
CA ASP A 403 -24.58 -11.54 -38.79
C ASP A 403 -24.97 -11.90 -37.34
N ASN A 404 -24.19 -11.43 -36.37
CA ASN A 404 -24.33 -11.71 -34.93
C ASN A 404 -25.04 -10.58 -34.17
N LYS A 405 -26.18 -10.13 -34.69
CA LYS A 405 -26.93 -8.96 -34.19
C LYS A 405 -27.30 -9.08 -32.71
N ASP A 406 -27.68 -10.27 -32.25
CA ASP A 406 -28.16 -10.48 -30.88
C ASP A 406 -27.08 -10.15 -29.84
N VAL A 407 -25.82 -10.58 -30.07
CA VAL A 407 -24.69 -10.29 -29.18
C VAL A 407 -24.43 -8.78 -29.10
N LEU A 408 -24.48 -8.09 -30.24
CA LEU A 408 -24.25 -6.65 -30.29
C LEU A 408 -25.42 -5.86 -29.68
N VAL A 409 -26.65 -6.34 -29.81
CA VAL A 409 -27.82 -5.74 -29.14
C VAL A 409 -27.73 -5.90 -27.62
N GLU A 410 -27.34 -7.07 -27.12
CA GLU A 410 -27.12 -7.28 -25.67
C GLU A 410 -25.95 -6.44 -25.13
N LEU A 411 -24.88 -6.27 -25.92
CA LEU A 411 -23.81 -5.32 -25.61
C LEU A 411 -24.35 -3.88 -25.44
N GLY A 412 -25.19 -3.42 -26.37
CA GLY A 412 -25.84 -2.11 -26.30
C GLY A 412 -26.71 -1.96 -25.04
N LYS A 413 -27.49 -2.99 -24.69
CA LYS A 413 -28.29 -3.00 -23.45
C LYS A 413 -27.40 -2.92 -22.20
N THR A 414 -26.30 -3.66 -22.19
CA THR A 414 -25.33 -3.67 -21.08
C THR A 414 -24.73 -2.28 -20.86
N VAL A 415 -24.25 -1.62 -21.93
CA VAL A 415 -23.69 -0.26 -21.86
C VAL A 415 -24.74 0.77 -21.48
N ASN A 416 -25.98 0.63 -21.95
CA ASN A 416 -27.06 1.54 -21.59
C ASN A 416 -27.38 1.47 -20.09
N ARG A 417 -27.38 0.27 -19.49
CA ARG A 417 -27.75 0.03 -18.09
C ARG A 417 -26.65 0.36 -17.07
N MET A 418 -25.36 0.33 -17.44
CA MET A 418 -24.26 0.61 -16.49
C MET A 418 -24.13 2.10 -16.13
N PRO A 419 -23.54 2.49 -14.99
CA PRO A 419 -23.26 3.89 -14.67
C PRO A 419 -22.39 4.58 -15.73
N ALA A 420 -22.56 5.89 -15.94
CA ALA A 420 -21.82 6.64 -16.95
C ALA A 420 -20.29 6.55 -16.76
N ASP A 421 -19.84 6.61 -15.51
CA ASP A 421 -18.41 6.54 -15.15
C ASP A 421 -17.79 5.17 -15.44
N ASN A 422 -18.60 4.11 -15.58
CA ASN A 422 -18.14 2.75 -15.88
C ASN A 422 -17.98 2.47 -17.38
N VAL A 423 -18.57 3.31 -18.23
CA VAL A 423 -18.63 3.07 -19.69
C VAL A 423 -17.23 3.03 -20.30
N SER A 424 -16.37 3.99 -19.96
CA SER A 424 -15.01 4.04 -20.48
C SER A 424 -14.19 2.84 -20.00
N TYR A 425 -14.33 2.43 -18.73
CA TYR A 425 -13.66 1.23 -18.20
C TYR A 425 -14.10 -0.06 -18.91
N PHE A 426 -15.41 -0.21 -19.17
CA PHE A 426 -15.92 -1.39 -19.84
C PHE A 426 -15.52 -1.43 -21.32
N ILE A 427 -15.60 -0.30 -22.03
CA ILE A 427 -15.09 -0.20 -23.41
C ILE A 427 -13.59 -0.51 -23.44
N THR A 428 -12.81 0.00 -22.50
CA THR A 428 -11.39 -0.37 -22.38
C THR A 428 -11.22 -1.88 -22.17
N LEU A 429 -12.02 -2.52 -21.32
CA LEU A 429 -11.98 -3.98 -21.16
C LEU A 429 -12.23 -4.71 -22.49
N ILE A 430 -13.22 -4.27 -23.29
CA ILE A 430 -13.47 -4.80 -24.64
C ILE A 430 -12.25 -4.59 -25.54
N ARG A 431 -11.60 -3.42 -25.51
CA ARG A 431 -10.36 -3.15 -26.28
C ARG A 431 -9.24 -4.14 -25.93
N PHE A 432 -9.10 -4.48 -24.64
CA PHE A 432 -8.14 -5.51 -24.20
C PHE A 432 -8.52 -6.89 -24.76
N ARG A 433 -9.79 -7.32 -24.63
CA ARG A 433 -10.24 -8.62 -25.16
C ARG A 433 -10.10 -8.70 -26.69
N TYR A 434 -10.40 -7.60 -27.37
CA TYR A 434 -10.22 -7.43 -28.81
C TYR A 434 -8.75 -7.60 -29.22
N ALA A 435 -7.83 -6.89 -28.55
CA ALA A 435 -6.39 -7.01 -28.82
C ALA A 435 -5.89 -8.45 -28.61
N GLU A 436 -6.34 -9.10 -27.52
CA GLU A 436 -5.99 -10.49 -27.20
C GLU A 436 -6.46 -11.47 -28.30
N PHE A 437 -7.72 -11.39 -28.73
CA PHE A 437 -8.26 -12.28 -29.77
C PHE A 437 -7.80 -11.95 -31.19
N SER A 438 -7.43 -10.70 -31.47
CA SER A 438 -6.87 -10.28 -32.75
C SER A 438 -5.44 -10.81 -32.98
N SER A 439 -4.74 -11.17 -31.89
CA SER A 439 -3.38 -11.68 -31.96
C SER A 439 -3.35 -13.11 -32.52
N LYS A 440 -2.42 -13.39 -33.44
CA LYS A 440 -2.26 -14.74 -34.00
C LYS A 440 -1.81 -15.72 -32.90
N PRO A 441 -2.27 -16.98 -32.91
CA PRO A 441 -1.75 -17.98 -31.99
C PRO A 441 -0.23 -18.10 -32.18
N VAL A 442 0.51 -18.01 -31.06
CA VAL A 442 1.93 -18.37 -31.03
C VAL A 442 1.99 -19.87 -31.34
N GLN A 443 2.60 -20.25 -32.46
CA GLN A 443 2.92 -21.65 -32.74
C GLN A 443 3.80 -22.14 -31.58
N GLU A 444 3.29 -23.08 -30.79
CA GLU A 444 4.14 -23.82 -29.85
C GLU A 444 5.28 -24.46 -30.63
N PRO A 445 6.54 -24.38 -30.16
CA PRO A 445 7.60 -25.16 -30.77
C PRO A 445 7.19 -26.62 -30.70
N VAL A 446 7.06 -27.25 -31.86
CA VAL A 446 6.84 -28.70 -31.98
C VAL A 446 7.93 -29.38 -31.16
N LYS A 447 7.49 -30.14 -30.15
CA LYS A 447 8.36 -30.86 -29.21
C LYS A 447 9.37 -31.76 -29.90
#